data_AF-A0A9R1A5R6-F1
#
_entry.id   AF-A0A9R1A5R6-F1
#
_cell.length_a   1.000
_cell.length_b   1.000
_cell.length_c   1.000
_cell.angle_alpha   90.00
_cell.angle_beta   90.00
_cell.angle_gamma   90.00
#
_symmetry.space_group_name_H-M   'P 1'
#
loop_
_entity.id
_entity.type
_entity.pdbx_description
1 polymer ?
#
loop_
_entity_poly.entity_id
_entity_poly.type
_entity_poly.pdbx_seq_one_letter_code
_entity_poly.pdbx_strand_id
1 'polypeptide(L)'
;MASLSMLPAMALLLLAMAVPSSDAQPSPGYYPSSRFRPMAFNRGYRNKWGPQHQTLSGDHSAVTIWLDKTCGSGFKSKHAYRNGYFATRIKLPAGYTAGTNTAFYVSTTTNIL
;
A
#
# COMPACT_ATOMS: atom_id res chain seq x y z
N MET A 1 24.39 38.98 -2.59
CA MET A 1 23.47 39.93 -3.27
C MET A 1 22.85 39.18 -4.43
N ALA A 2 21.61 38.70 -4.31
CA ALA A 2 20.90 38.16 -5.48
C ALA A 2 20.75 39.30 -6.48
N SER A 3 21.32 39.14 -7.68
CA SER A 3 21.24 40.17 -8.72
C SER A 3 19.77 40.38 -9.08
N LEU A 4 19.33 41.64 -9.18
CA LEU A 4 17.95 42.04 -9.48
C LEU A 4 17.41 41.36 -10.77
N SER A 5 18.32 40.89 -11.63
CA SER A 5 18.07 40.12 -12.85
C SER A 5 17.52 38.69 -12.65
N MET A 6 17.65 38.10 -11.46
CA MET A 6 17.20 36.73 -11.16
C MET A 6 15.73 36.67 -10.70
N LEU A 7 15.15 37.81 -10.30
CA LEU A 7 13.76 37.92 -9.82
C LEU A 7 12.71 37.45 -10.85
N PRO A 8 12.73 37.86 -12.13
CA PRO A 8 11.74 37.40 -13.10
C PRO A 8 11.85 35.91 -13.40
N ALA A 9 13.07 35.37 -13.44
CA ALA A 9 13.29 33.93 -13.64
C ALA A 9 12.78 33.11 -12.43
N MET A 10 12.99 33.60 -11.21
CA MET A 10 12.48 33.00 -9.99
C MET A 10 10.94 33.06 -9.93
N ALA A 11 10.35 34.19 -10.34
CA ALA A 11 8.90 34.34 -10.41
C ALA A 11 8.27 33.41 -11.46
N LEU A 12 8.93 33.24 -12.62
CA LEU A 12 8.49 32.30 -13.66
C LEU A 12 8.59 30.84 -13.19
N LEU A 13 9.67 30.50 -12.47
CA LEU A 13 9.84 29.16 -11.89
C LEU A 13 8.79 28.88 -10.81
N LEU A 14 8.50 29.84 -9.93
CA LEU A 14 7.44 29.71 -8.92
C LEU A 14 6.06 29.58 -9.56
N LEU A 15 5.80 30.31 -10.65
CA LEU A 15 4.56 30.21 -11.41
C LEU A 15 4.43 28.86 -12.14
N ALA A 16 5.53 28.33 -12.68
CA ALA A 16 5.56 27.01 -13.31
C ALA A 16 5.30 25.88 -12.29
N MET A 17 5.79 26.02 -11.05
CA MET A 17 5.51 25.10 -9.95
C MET A 17 4.11 25.27 -9.34
N ALA A 18 3.44 26.39 -9.61
CA ALA A 18 2.07 26.67 -9.17
C ALA A 18 1.01 26.12 -10.12
N VAL A 19 1.39 25.53 -11.26
CA VAL A 19 0.46 24.83 -12.14
C VAL A 19 0.02 23.54 -11.42
N PRO A 20 -1.24 23.44 -10.97
CA PRO A 20 -1.71 22.19 -10.37
C PRO A 20 -1.63 21.11 -11.44
N SER A 21 -1.00 19.99 -11.10
CA SER A 21 -1.02 18.81 -11.96
C SER A 21 -2.48 18.42 -12.19
N SER A 22 -2.98 18.59 -13.41
CA SER A 22 -4.38 18.32 -13.77
C SER A 22 -4.82 16.86 -13.54
N ASP A 23 -3.87 15.97 -13.23
CA ASP A 23 -4.08 14.54 -13.02
C ASP A 23 -4.20 14.12 -11.54
N ALA A 24 -4.04 15.05 -10.58
CA ALA A 24 -4.18 14.72 -9.17
C ALA A 24 -5.63 14.85 -8.69
N GLN A 25 -6.17 13.81 -8.06
CA GLN A 25 -7.49 13.90 -7.42
C GLN A 25 -7.47 14.97 -6.29
N PRO A 26 -8.52 15.80 -6.16
CA PRO A 26 -8.62 16.77 -5.07
C PRO A 26 -8.61 16.09 -3.68
N SER A 27 -8.21 16.86 -2.67
CA SER A 27 -8.18 16.39 -1.28
C SER A 27 -9.57 15.92 -0.82
N PRO A 28 -9.70 14.73 -0.22
CA PRO A 28 -10.96 14.27 0.35
C PRO A 28 -11.43 15.06 1.59
N GLY A 29 -10.62 15.96 2.16
CA GLY A 29 -10.92 16.71 3.39
C GLY A 29 -10.86 15.88 4.68
N TYR A 30 -10.96 14.55 4.58
CA TYR A 30 -10.80 13.62 5.69
C TYR A 30 -10.06 12.35 5.25
N TYR A 31 -9.10 11.90 6.06
CA TYR A 31 -8.27 10.73 5.77
C TYR A 31 -8.48 9.64 6.85
N PRO A 32 -9.35 8.64 6.63
CA PRO A 32 -9.61 7.60 7.64
C PRO A 32 -8.35 6.88 8.10
N SER A 33 -7.41 6.64 7.18
CA SER A 33 -6.14 5.96 7.47
C SER A 33 -5.22 6.72 8.42
N SER A 34 -5.39 8.04 8.59
CA SER A 34 -4.60 8.83 9.55
C SER A 34 -5.07 8.66 11.00
N ARG A 35 -6.31 8.19 11.20
CA ARG A 35 -6.90 7.96 12.52
C ARG A 35 -6.48 6.64 13.16
N PHE A 36 -6.01 5.69 12.36
CA PHE A 36 -5.66 4.35 12.82
C PHE A 36 -4.16 4.09 12.65
N ARG A 37 -3.50 3.69 13.74
CA ARG A 37 -2.08 3.35 13.70
C ARG A 37 -1.88 1.99 13.00
N PRO A 38 -0.85 1.84 12.15
CA PRO A 38 -0.48 0.54 11.60
C PRO A 38 -0.20 -0.49 12.71
N MET A 39 -0.54 -1.74 12.44
CA MET A 39 -0.31 -2.87 13.34
C MET A 39 0.76 -3.79 12.76
N ALA A 40 1.64 -4.32 13.61
CA ALA A 40 2.58 -5.38 13.22
C ALA A 40 1.81 -6.60 12.68
N PHE A 41 2.27 -7.18 11.58
CA PHE A 41 1.59 -8.26 10.85
C PHE A 41 1.22 -9.42 11.79
N ASN A 42 2.17 -9.89 12.60
CA ASN A 42 1.99 -11.03 13.51
C ASN A 42 0.98 -10.75 14.63
N ARG A 43 0.54 -9.51 14.87
CA ARG A 43 -0.53 -9.22 15.84
C ARG A 43 -1.92 -9.50 15.24
N GLY A 44 -2.17 -9.12 13.99
CA GLY A 44 -3.49 -9.24 13.36
C GLY A 44 -3.66 -10.47 12.46
N TYR A 45 -2.56 -10.98 11.89
CA TYR A 45 -2.58 -11.95 10.81
C TYR A 45 -1.65 -13.13 11.07
N ARG A 46 -1.87 -14.21 10.32
CA ARG A 46 -0.98 -15.38 10.24
C ARG A 46 -0.93 -15.89 8.81
N ASN A 47 0.15 -16.59 8.46
CA ASN A 47 0.20 -17.30 7.19
C ASN A 47 -0.97 -18.29 7.09
N LYS A 48 -1.60 -18.36 5.91
CA LYS A 48 -2.66 -19.32 5.61
C LYS A 48 -2.10 -20.49 4.78
N TRP A 49 -1.23 -20.19 3.82
CA TRP A 49 -0.59 -21.16 2.94
C TRP A 49 0.70 -20.56 2.35
N GLY A 50 1.59 -21.41 1.84
CA GLY A 50 2.86 -21.00 1.23
C GLY A 50 3.81 -20.24 2.17
N PRO A 51 4.12 -20.73 3.38
CA PRO A 51 5.00 -20.04 4.32
C PRO A 51 6.43 -19.81 3.78
N GLN A 52 6.90 -20.69 2.89
CA GLN A 52 8.18 -20.53 2.18
C GLN A 52 8.18 -19.36 1.18
N HIS A 53 6.99 -18.85 0.83
CA HIS A 53 6.76 -17.67 -0.02
C HIS A 53 6.32 -16.44 0.78
N GLN A 54 6.75 -16.32 2.04
CA GLN A 54 6.43 -15.20 2.92
C GLN A 54 7.63 -14.76 3.76
N THR A 55 7.89 -13.45 3.81
CA THR A 55 8.86 -12.84 4.73
C THR A 55 8.28 -11.63 5.44
N LEU A 56 8.86 -11.27 6.58
CA LEU A 56 8.52 -10.08 7.35
C LEU A 56 9.68 -9.12 7.37
N SER A 57 9.37 -7.82 7.36
CA SER A 57 10.36 -6.78 7.66
C SER A 57 10.90 -6.94 9.09
N GLY A 58 12.10 -6.41 9.36
CA GLY A 58 12.72 -6.52 10.68
C GLY A 58 11.91 -5.91 11.83
N ASP A 59 11.05 -4.93 11.55
CA ASP A 59 10.12 -4.32 12.50
C ASP A 59 8.73 -5.01 12.54
N HIS A 60 8.56 -6.07 11.75
CA HIS A 60 7.32 -6.83 11.56
C HIS A 60 6.11 -5.99 11.10
N SER A 61 6.34 -4.77 10.57
CA SER A 61 5.28 -3.88 10.11
C SER A 61 4.84 -4.15 8.66
N ALA A 62 5.67 -4.85 7.88
CA ALA A 62 5.39 -5.21 6.50
C ALA A 62 5.55 -6.72 6.28
N VAL A 63 4.73 -7.25 5.38
CA VAL A 63 4.82 -8.63 4.88
C VAL A 63 5.11 -8.58 3.39
N THR A 64 6.00 -9.45 2.94
CA THR A 64 6.23 -9.71 1.53
C THR A 64 5.78 -11.13 1.23
N ILE A 65 4.86 -11.25 0.28
CA ILE A 65 4.44 -12.53 -0.30
C ILE A 65 4.74 -12.50 -1.79
N TRP A 66 5.07 -13.66 -2.36
CA TRP A 66 5.33 -13.78 -3.78
C TRP A 66 4.76 -15.07 -4.34
N LEU A 67 4.75 -15.13 -5.67
CA LEU A 67 4.29 -16.26 -6.46
C LEU A 67 5.39 -16.63 -7.43
N ASP A 68 5.72 -17.90 -7.49
CA ASP A 68 6.54 -18.48 -8.53
C ASP A 68 5.86 -19.74 -9.09
N LYS A 69 6.60 -20.52 -9.89
CA LYS A 69 6.08 -21.76 -10.51
C LYS A 69 5.76 -22.85 -9.50
N THR A 70 6.32 -22.80 -8.30
CA THR A 70 6.15 -23.81 -7.25
C THR A 70 4.87 -23.56 -6.46
N CYS A 71 4.63 -22.33 -6.03
CA CYS A 71 3.39 -21.91 -5.37
C CYS A 71 3.33 -20.39 -5.15
N GLY A 72 2.17 -19.90 -4.73
CA GLY A 72 2.02 -18.55 -4.17
C GLY A 72 2.13 -18.53 -2.64
N SER A 73 1.68 -17.42 -2.06
CA SER A 73 1.43 -17.33 -0.62
C SER A 73 0.20 -16.51 -0.31
N GLY A 74 -0.35 -16.72 0.88
CA GLY A 74 -1.46 -15.93 1.40
C GLY A 74 -1.53 -15.95 2.91
N PHE A 75 -2.15 -14.93 3.46
CA PHE A 75 -2.36 -14.78 4.90
C PHE A 75 -3.84 -14.61 5.22
N LYS A 76 -4.20 -14.81 6.48
CA LYS A 76 -5.54 -14.58 7.00
C LYS A 76 -5.50 -13.87 8.34
N SER A 77 -6.57 -13.16 8.68
CA SER A 77 -6.72 -12.61 10.02
C SER A 77 -6.78 -13.73 11.05
N LYS A 78 -6.29 -13.44 12.26
CA LYS A 78 -6.38 -14.36 13.41
C LYS A 78 -7.81 -14.48 13.95
N HIS A 79 -8.61 -13.43 13.77
CA HIS A 79 -9.97 -13.33 14.27
C HIS A 79 -10.96 -13.09 13.11
N ALA A 80 -12.18 -13.57 13.30
CA ALA A 80 -13.32 -13.14 12.50
C ALA A 80 -13.82 -11.78 13.00
N TYR A 81 -14.41 -11.00 12.11
CA TYR A 81 -14.93 -9.67 12.43
C TYR A 81 -16.38 -9.56 11.98
N ARG A 82 -17.20 -8.89 12.80
CA ARG A 82 -18.58 -8.53 12.43
C ARG A 82 -18.64 -7.23 11.63
N ASN A 83 -17.76 -6.28 11.94
CA ASN A 83 -17.62 -4.97 11.31
C ASN A 83 -16.19 -4.47 11.51
N GLY A 84 -15.77 -3.47 10.73
CA GLY A 84 -14.46 -2.85 10.90
C GLY A 84 -13.99 -2.05 9.68
N TYR A 85 -12.95 -1.24 9.90
CA TYR A 85 -12.18 -0.61 8.84
C TYR A 85 -10.91 -1.42 8.59
N PHE A 86 -10.86 -2.10 7.45
CA PHE A 86 -9.72 -2.94 7.05
C PHE A 86 -8.93 -2.20 5.99
N ALA A 87 -7.71 -1.78 6.34
CA ALA A 87 -6.83 -1.09 5.43
C ALA A 87 -5.42 -1.64 5.53
N THR A 88 -4.72 -1.61 4.41
CA THR A 88 -3.32 -1.94 4.30
C THR A 88 -2.70 -1.09 3.19
N ARG A 89 -1.38 -0.93 3.22
CA ARG A 89 -0.62 -0.33 2.11
C ARG A 89 -0.08 -1.47 1.26
N ILE A 90 -0.38 -1.44 -0.04
CA ILE A 90 0.02 -2.50 -0.97
C ILE A 90 0.92 -1.88 -2.03
N LYS A 91 2.08 -2.51 -2.25
CA LYS A 91 2.93 -2.25 -3.40
C LYS A 91 2.85 -3.45 -4.32
N LEU A 92 2.48 -3.23 -5.57
CA LEU A 92 2.37 -4.28 -6.58
C LEU A 92 3.73 -4.59 -7.22
N PRO A 93 3.94 -5.83 -7.72
CA PRO A 93 5.08 -6.15 -8.56
C PRO A 93 5.12 -5.25 -9.80
N ALA A 94 6.32 -4.89 -10.23
CA ALA A 94 6.54 -4.15 -11.48
C ALA A 94 6.79 -5.12 -12.66
N GLY A 95 6.58 -4.64 -13.88
CA GLY A 95 6.84 -5.41 -15.10
C GLY A 95 5.66 -6.28 -15.55
N TYR A 96 5.94 -7.41 -16.19
CA TYR A 96 4.92 -8.31 -16.73
C TYR A 96 4.29 -9.16 -15.62
N THR A 97 3.00 -8.92 -15.36
CA THR A 97 2.23 -9.61 -14.30
C THR A 97 0.99 -10.33 -14.83
N ALA A 98 0.95 -10.64 -16.14
CA ALA A 98 -0.23 -11.28 -16.73
C ALA A 98 -0.51 -12.64 -16.08
N GLY A 99 -1.79 -12.92 -15.81
CA GLY A 99 -2.21 -14.16 -15.15
C GLY A 99 -1.95 -14.21 -13.64
N THR A 100 -1.38 -13.15 -13.04
CA THR A 100 -1.21 -13.06 -11.58
C THR A 100 -2.26 -12.15 -10.95
N ASN A 101 -2.66 -12.45 -9.71
CA ASN A 101 -3.59 -11.63 -8.95
C ASN A 101 -3.04 -11.37 -7.54
N THR A 102 -3.05 -10.10 -7.11
CA THR A 102 -2.76 -9.69 -5.73
C THR A 102 -4.05 -9.16 -5.13
N ALA A 103 -4.56 -9.84 -4.09
CA ALA A 103 -5.87 -9.52 -3.51
C ALA A 103 -5.80 -9.24 -2.00
N PHE A 104 -6.58 -8.26 -1.57
CA PHE A 104 -6.90 -8.01 -0.16
C PHE A 104 -8.42 -7.90 -0.03
N TYR A 105 -9.03 -8.81 0.73
CA TYR A 105 -10.49 -8.98 0.74
C TYR A 105 -10.97 -9.59 2.06
N VAL A 106 -12.29 -9.50 2.28
CA VAL A 106 -12.99 -10.12 3.41
C VAL A 106 -13.82 -11.28 2.88
N SER A 107 -13.79 -12.41 3.57
CA SER A 107 -14.59 -13.60 3.23
C SER A 107 -15.19 -14.20 4.50
N THR A 108 -16.43 -14.69 4.39
CA THR A 108 -17.13 -15.42 5.44
C THR A 108 -16.79 -16.92 5.43
N THR A 109 -16.24 -17.42 4.33
CA THR A 109 -15.86 -18.84 4.18
C THR A 109 -14.41 -19.05 4.63
N THR A 110 -14.17 -20.11 5.40
CA THR A 110 -12.83 -20.41 5.93
C THR A 110 -11.88 -20.98 4.85
N ASN A 111 -12.42 -21.62 3.82
CA ASN A 111 -11.69 -22.17 2.69
C ASN A 111 -11.84 -21.28 1.45
N ILE A 112 -10.69 -20.90 0.91
CA ILE A 112 -10.57 -20.11 -0.31
C ILE A 112 -9.31 -20.71 -0.92
N LEU A 113 -9.51 -21.40 -2.04
CA LEU A 113 -8.53 -22.18 -2.79
C LEU A 113 -7.36 -21.28 -3.21
#